data_AF-A0A088B2Z3-F1
#
_entry.id   AF-A0A088B2Z3-F1
#
_cell.length_a   1.000
_cell.length_b   1.000
_cell.length_c   1.000
_cell.angle_alpha   90.00
_cell.angle_beta   90.00
_cell.angle_gamma   90.00
#
_symmetry.space_group_name_H-M   'P 1'
#
loop_
_entity.id
_entity.type
_entity.pdbx_description
1 polymer ?
#
loop_
_entity_poly.entity_id
_entity_poly.type
_entity_poly.pdbx_seq_one_letter_code
_entity_poly.pdbx_strand_id
1 'polypeptide(L)'
;MIGDRSVTALLDTLEAVSKILLIIGTLVGGGWAVYEYLEKKQDVRIAESIGYVKRFSSEPLIGAQNRIGQAWYAARSQLQILAATPVASSEEFAKRKRQLVMSVVEASPVSLGSGKQRGIVSDADLIVGFFDELHICMTSNLCDKKIAQGFFRPYVERFYCLHEPFLVWKSKNYSAGYADSMRKDFAPPSGCSS
;
A
#
# COMPACT_ATOMS: atom_id res chain seq x y z
N MET A 1 24.51 76.80 -13.38
CA MET A 1 24.93 75.60 -12.62
C MET A 1 23.86 75.13 -11.61
N ILE A 2 22.61 74.96 -12.04
CA ILE A 2 21.52 74.44 -11.17
C ILE A 2 20.94 73.11 -11.75
N GLY A 3 21.31 72.73 -12.97
CA GLY A 3 20.78 71.54 -13.65
C GLY A 3 21.47 70.20 -13.30
N ASP A 4 22.73 70.19 -12.88
CA ASP A 4 23.47 68.91 -12.70
C ASP A 4 23.06 68.13 -11.45
N ARG A 5 22.63 68.81 -10.37
CA ARG A 5 22.32 68.14 -9.09
C ARG A 5 20.99 67.39 -9.09
N SER A 6 20.03 67.78 -9.93
CA SER A 6 18.74 67.08 -10.04
C SER A 6 18.86 65.78 -10.82
N VAL A 7 19.74 65.75 -11.82
CA VAL A 7 19.96 64.57 -12.68
C VAL A 7 20.65 63.45 -11.90
N THR A 8 21.66 63.76 -11.09
CA THR A 8 22.35 62.74 -10.27
C THR A 8 21.43 62.10 -9.23
N ALA A 9 20.58 62.90 -8.56
CA ALA A 9 19.63 62.38 -7.58
C ALA A 9 18.56 61.46 -8.20
N LEU A 10 18.14 61.73 -9.44
CA LEU A 10 17.22 60.87 -10.17
C LEU A 10 17.87 59.55 -10.58
N LEU A 11 19.13 59.57 -11.02
CA LEU A 11 19.87 58.35 -11.35
C LEU A 11 20.07 57.45 -10.12
N ASP A 12 20.43 58.04 -8.97
CA ASP A 12 20.64 57.29 -7.72
C ASP A 12 19.36 56.61 -7.22
N THR A 13 18.22 57.31 -7.33
CA THR A 13 16.91 56.76 -6.95
C THR A 13 16.47 55.64 -7.88
N LEU A 14 16.70 55.76 -9.20
CA LEU A 14 16.42 54.69 -10.16
C LEU A 14 17.29 53.46 -9.92
N GLU A 15 18.58 53.64 -9.61
CA GLU A 15 19.47 52.53 -9.29
C GLU A 15 19.04 51.81 -8.01
N ALA A 16 18.68 52.56 -6.96
CA ALA A 16 18.18 51.99 -5.71
C ALA A 16 16.87 51.20 -5.92
N VAL A 17 15.93 51.76 -6.67
CA VAL A 17 14.67 51.08 -7.02
C VAL A 17 14.94 49.81 -7.83
N SER A 18 15.83 49.87 -8.83
CA SER A 18 16.21 48.71 -9.63
C SER A 18 16.80 47.59 -8.77
N LYS A 19 17.67 47.91 -7.82
CA LYS A 19 18.26 46.91 -6.90
C LYS A 19 17.22 46.28 -6.00
N ILE A 20 16.31 47.08 -5.44
CA ILE A 20 15.22 46.58 -4.59
C ILE A 20 14.29 45.66 -5.39
N LEU A 21 13.89 46.06 -6.61
CA LEU A 21 13.06 45.23 -7.48
C LEU A 21 13.73 43.91 -7.85
N LEU A 22 15.05 43.92 -8.10
CA LEU A 22 15.81 42.69 -8.38
C LEU A 22 15.83 41.75 -7.17
N ILE A 23 16.06 42.29 -5.96
CA ILE A 23 16.02 41.51 -4.71
C ILE A 23 14.62 40.92 -4.50
N ILE A 24 13.56 41.73 -4.61
CA ILE A 24 12.18 41.27 -4.45
C ILE A 24 11.85 40.22 -5.51
N GLY A 25 12.18 40.46 -6.77
CA GLY A 25 11.95 39.52 -7.87
C GLY A 25 12.67 38.18 -7.64
N THR A 26 13.90 38.20 -7.13
CA THR A 26 14.66 36.99 -6.80
C THR A 26 14.02 36.23 -5.63
N LEU A 27 13.54 36.94 -4.60
CA LEU A 27 12.86 36.31 -3.46
C LEU A 27 11.52 35.69 -3.86
N VAL A 28 10.71 36.40 -4.64
CA VAL A 28 9.42 35.90 -5.13
C VAL A 28 9.62 34.73 -6.08
N GLY A 29 10.54 34.86 -7.06
CA GLY A 29 10.86 33.79 -8.00
C GLY A 29 11.45 32.55 -7.31
N GLY A 30 12.35 32.75 -6.34
CA GLY A 30 12.89 31.66 -5.54
C GLY A 30 11.83 30.97 -4.69
N GLY A 31 10.95 31.74 -4.04
CA GLY A 31 9.82 31.21 -3.28
C GLY A 31 8.86 30.40 -4.15
N TRP A 32 8.51 30.90 -5.34
CA TRP A 32 7.67 30.20 -6.30
C TRP A 32 8.31 28.89 -6.79
N ALA A 33 9.60 28.89 -7.12
CA ALA A 33 10.31 27.68 -7.56
C ALA A 33 10.34 26.60 -6.48
N VAL A 34 10.51 26.98 -5.20
CA VAL A 34 10.40 26.03 -4.07
C VAL A 34 8.99 25.49 -3.94
N TYR A 35 7.97 26.34 -4.06
CA TYR A 35 6.57 25.94 -4.00
C TYR A 35 6.22 24.92 -5.11
N GLU A 36 6.54 25.23 -6.35
CA GLU A 36 6.28 24.35 -7.50
C GLU A 36 7.02 23.01 -7.37
N TYR A 37 8.24 23.02 -6.83
CA TYR A 37 8.99 21.80 -6.56
C TYR A 37 8.31 20.91 -5.51
N LEU A 38 7.71 21.51 -4.48
CA LEU A 38 6.97 20.76 -3.45
C LEU A 38 5.67 20.18 -3.99
N GLU A 39 4.91 20.92 -4.80
CA GLU A 39 3.70 20.40 -5.46
C GLU A 39 4.03 19.24 -6.41
N LYS A 40 5.04 19.39 -7.28
CA LYS A 40 5.47 18.31 -8.18
C LYS A 40 5.83 17.03 -7.44
N LYS A 41 6.45 17.14 -6.25
CA LYS A 41 6.74 15.96 -5.42
C LYS A 41 5.49 15.25 -4.94
N GLN A 42 4.45 16.00 -4.58
CA GLN A 42 3.18 15.41 -4.15
C GLN A 42 2.48 14.73 -5.33
N ASP A 43 2.42 15.38 -6.49
CA ASP A 43 1.83 14.80 -7.70
C ASP A 43 2.50 13.49 -8.12
N VAL A 44 3.84 13.45 -8.07
CA VAL A 44 4.60 12.22 -8.34
C VAL A 44 4.23 11.11 -7.35
N ARG A 45 4.17 11.40 -6.05
CA ARG A 45 3.79 10.39 -5.03
C ARG A 45 2.38 9.86 -5.21
N ILE A 46 1.45 10.73 -5.59
CA ILE A 46 0.06 10.37 -5.88
C ILE A 46 0.03 9.48 -7.13
N ALA A 47 0.75 9.86 -8.18
CA ALA A 47 0.84 9.09 -9.42
C ALA A 47 1.44 7.69 -9.19
N GLU A 48 2.50 7.58 -8.39
CA GLU A 48 3.11 6.30 -8.00
C GLU A 48 2.13 5.43 -7.20
N SER A 49 1.42 5.98 -6.22
CA SER A 49 0.35 5.25 -5.48
C SER A 49 -0.74 4.73 -6.42
N ILE A 50 -1.18 5.54 -7.39
CA ILE A 50 -2.15 5.13 -8.42
C ILE A 50 -1.55 4.04 -9.33
N GLY A 51 -0.24 4.07 -9.58
CA GLY A 51 0.49 3.01 -10.28
C GLY A 51 0.34 1.66 -9.59
N TYR A 52 0.46 1.60 -8.26
CA TYR A 52 0.20 0.38 -7.49
C TYR A 52 -1.25 -0.10 -7.60
N VAL A 53 -2.23 0.81 -7.60
CA VAL A 53 -3.66 0.47 -7.82
C VAL A 53 -3.87 -0.21 -9.17
N LYS A 54 -3.26 0.34 -10.23
CA LYS A 54 -3.31 -0.25 -11.58
C LYS A 54 -2.65 -1.62 -11.63
N ARG A 55 -1.45 -1.76 -11.05
CA ARG A 55 -0.72 -3.04 -10.97
C ARG A 55 -1.53 -4.10 -10.23
N PHE A 56 -2.15 -3.73 -9.11
CA PHE A 56 -2.98 -4.64 -8.32
C PHE A 56 -4.20 -5.17 -9.07
N SER A 57 -4.75 -4.35 -9.97
CA SER A 57 -5.89 -4.69 -10.83
C SER A 57 -5.47 -5.34 -12.15
N SER A 58 -4.19 -5.68 -12.32
CA SER A 58 -3.61 -6.27 -13.53
C SER A 58 -3.06 -7.66 -13.25
N GLU A 59 -2.73 -8.42 -14.30
CA GLU A 59 -2.03 -9.70 -14.15
C GLU A 59 -0.58 -9.48 -13.63
N PRO A 60 -0.05 -10.39 -12.79
CA PRO A 60 -0.65 -11.66 -12.35
C PRO A 60 -1.56 -11.54 -11.11
N LEU A 61 -1.69 -10.35 -10.53
CA LEU A 61 -2.34 -10.14 -9.22
C LEU A 61 -3.85 -10.35 -9.27
N ILE A 62 -4.53 -9.86 -10.31
CA ILE A 62 -5.96 -10.10 -10.47
C ILE A 62 -6.27 -11.59 -10.67
N GLY A 63 -5.42 -12.32 -11.41
CA GLY A 63 -5.49 -13.76 -11.54
C GLY A 63 -5.32 -14.49 -10.21
N ALA A 64 -4.35 -14.08 -9.39
CA ALA A 64 -4.14 -14.60 -8.04
C ALA A 64 -5.36 -14.34 -7.13
N GLN A 65 -5.90 -13.13 -7.14
CA GLN A 65 -7.11 -12.78 -6.38
C GLN A 65 -8.30 -13.67 -6.75
N ASN A 66 -8.51 -13.89 -8.05
CA ASN A 66 -9.59 -14.73 -8.54
C ASN A 66 -9.42 -16.19 -8.10
N ARG A 67 -8.20 -16.75 -8.19
CA ARG A 67 -7.92 -18.13 -7.74
C ARG A 67 -8.09 -18.31 -6.24
N ILE A 68 -7.62 -17.34 -5.44
CA ILE A 68 -7.83 -17.32 -3.99
C ILE A 68 -9.33 -17.26 -3.68
N GLY A 69 -10.07 -16.38 -4.37
CA GLY A 69 -11.52 -16.27 -4.24
C GLY A 69 -12.25 -17.58 -4.57
N GLN A 70 -11.86 -18.26 -5.66
CA GLN A 70 -12.42 -19.54 -6.07
C GLN A 70 -12.11 -20.67 -5.06
N ALA A 71 -10.89 -20.73 -4.54
CA ALA A 71 -10.51 -21.68 -3.51
C ALA A 71 -11.38 -21.53 -2.25
N TRP A 72 -11.55 -20.30 -1.78
CA TRP A 72 -12.42 -20.02 -0.63
C TRP A 72 -13.90 -20.19 -0.91
N TYR A 73 -14.34 -19.94 -2.14
CA TYR A 73 -15.71 -20.24 -2.56
C TYR A 73 -15.99 -21.75 -2.53
N ALA A 74 -15.05 -22.57 -3.00
CA ALA A 74 -15.16 -24.03 -2.93
C ALA A 74 -15.16 -24.54 -1.47
N ALA A 75 -14.44 -23.87 -0.57
CA ALA A 75 -14.38 -24.16 0.86
C ALA A 75 -15.53 -23.51 1.68
N ARG A 76 -16.48 -22.83 1.05
CA ARG A 76 -17.53 -22.06 1.74
C ARG A 76 -18.38 -22.91 2.68
N SER A 77 -18.72 -24.14 2.31
CA SER A 77 -19.50 -25.04 3.17
C SER A 77 -18.73 -25.40 4.45
N GLN A 78 -17.41 -25.61 4.35
CA GLN A 78 -16.56 -25.90 5.49
C GLN A 78 -16.44 -24.70 6.44
N LEU A 79 -16.38 -23.47 5.89
CA LEU A 79 -16.46 -22.24 6.68
C LEU A 79 -17.80 -22.11 7.41
N GLN A 80 -18.92 -22.43 6.75
CA GLN A 80 -20.24 -22.41 7.39
C GLN A 80 -20.35 -23.44 8.52
N ILE A 81 -19.82 -24.65 8.32
CA ILE A 81 -19.76 -25.68 9.37
C ILE A 81 -18.90 -25.21 10.54
N LEU A 82 -17.73 -24.62 10.26
CA LEU A 82 -16.84 -24.08 11.29
C LEU A 82 -17.53 -23.01 12.14
N ALA A 83 -18.30 -22.12 11.51
CA ALA A 83 -19.03 -21.05 12.19
C ALA A 83 -20.28 -21.55 12.95
N ALA A 84 -20.99 -22.53 12.40
CA ALA A 84 -22.22 -23.06 12.99
C ALA A 84 -21.98 -24.09 14.11
N THR A 85 -20.80 -24.73 14.13
CA THR A 85 -20.50 -25.76 15.12
C THR A 85 -20.12 -25.09 16.45
N PRO A 86 -20.89 -25.33 17.54
CA PRO A 86 -20.50 -24.84 18.86
C PRO A 86 -19.16 -25.48 19.26
N VAL A 87 -18.24 -24.65 19.74
CA VAL A 87 -16.93 -25.06 20.25
C VAL A 87 -16.89 -24.93 21.76
N ALA A 88 -16.18 -25.83 22.44
CA ALA A 88 -16.08 -25.78 23.89
C ALA A 88 -15.14 -24.67 24.36
N SER A 89 -14.18 -24.26 23.52
CA SER A 89 -13.23 -23.19 23.82
C SER A 89 -12.77 -22.41 22.58
N SER A 90 -12.26 -21.20 22.80
CA SER A 90 -11.63 -20.37 21.76
C SER A 90 -10.41 -21.05 21.12
N GLU A 91 -9.67 -21.85 21.89
CA GLU A 91 -8.51 -22.60 21.41
C GLU A 91 -8.91 -23.69 20.40
N GLU A 92 -9.99 -24.42 20.67
CA GLU A 92 -10.51 -25.42 19.73
C GLU A 92 -10.95 -24.79 18.41
N PHE A 93 -11.60 -23.62 18.48
CA PHE A 93 -11.97 -22.87 17.29
C PHE A 93 -10.74 -22.43 16.50
N ALA A 94 -9.74 -21.85 17.16
CA ALA A 94 -8.49 -21.44 16.53
C ALA A 94 -7.77 -22.62 15.86
N LYS A 95 -7.76 -23.80 16.51
CA LYS A 95 -7.19 -25.03 15.95
C LYS A 95 -7.93 -25.50 14.69
N ARG A 96 -9.27 -25.54 14.72
CA ARG A 96 -10.08 -25.94 13.55
C ARG A 96 -9.97 -24.93 12.41
N LYS A 97 -10.00 -23.63 12.72
CA LYS A 97 -9.75 -22.53 11.75
C LYS A 97 -8.39 -22.71 11.09
N ARG A 98 -7.34 -22.96 11.87
CA ARG A 98 -6.00 -23.20 11.33
C ARG A 98 -5.96 -24.41 10.40
N GLN A 99 -6.55 -25.54 10.78
CA GLN A 99 -6.60 -26.73 9.93
C GLN A 99 -7.30 -26.45 8.59
N LEU A 100 -8.44 -25.74 8.62
CA LEU A 100 -9.16 -25.35 7.42
C LEU A 100 -8.36 -24.38 6.54
N VAL A 101 -7.77 -23.34 7.13
CA VAL A 101 -6.95 -22.37 6.36
C VAL A 101 -5.77 -23.07 5.71
N MET A 102 -5.05 -23.93 6.44
CA MET A 102 -3.92 -24.67 5.87
C MET A 102 -4.35 -25.62 4.75
N SER A 103 -5.47 -26.35 4.91
CA SER A 103 -5.96 -27.25 3.87
C SER A 103 -6.39 -26.50 2.60
N VAL A 104 -7.06 -25.35 2.75
CA VAL A 104 -7.45 -24.50 1.61
C VAL A 104 -6.21 -23.93 0.94
N VAL A 105 -5.23 -23.43 1.70
CA VAL A 105 -4.06 -22.79 1.11
C VAL A 105 -3.15 -23.80 0.39
N GLU A 106 -2.88 -24.95 1.00
CA GLU A 106 -1.92 -25.93 0.48
C GLU A 106 -2.53 -26.92 -0.52
N ALA A 107 -3.80 -27.32 -0.31
CA ALA A 107 -4.41 -28.45 -1.02
C ALA A 107 -5.64 -28.09 -1.84
N SER A 108 -5.99 -26.79 -2.00
CA SER A 108 -7.15 -26.43 -2.82
C SER A 108 -7.00 -26.90 -4.27
N PRO A 109 -8.01 -27.61 -4.81
CA PRO A 109 -8.03 -28.02 -6.20
C PRO A 109 -8.49 -26.85 -7.07
N VAL A 110 -7.65 -25.82 -7.24
CA VAL A 110 -7.93 -24.80 -8.24
C VAL A 110 -7.61 -25.39 -9.62
N SER A 111 -8.64 -25.59 -10.44
CA SER A 111 -8.49 -26.13 -11.79
C SER A 111 -7.86 -25.06 -12.69
N LEU A 112 -6.56 -25.18 -12.96
CA LEU A 112 -5.80 -24.27 -13.81
C LEU A 112 -5.89 -24.61 -15.31
N GLY A 113 -6.92 -25.36 -15.74
CA GLY A 113 -7.10 -25.80 -17.13
C GLY A 113 -6.04 -26.80 -17.64
N SER A 114 -4.92 -26.99 -16.93
CA SER A 114 -3.80 -27.86 -17.31
C SER A 114 -3.76 -29.20 -16.55
N GLY A 115 -4.83 -29.57 -15.85
CA GLY A 115 -4.94 -30.84 -15.12
C GLY A 115 -4.11 -30.95 -13.83
N LYS A 116 -3.24 -29.97 -13.52
CA LYS A 116 -2.50 -29.94 -12.26
C LYS A 116 -3.26 -29.11 -11.22
N GLN A 117 -3.76 -29.77 -10.18
CA GLN A 117 -4.23 -29.11 -8.97
C GLN A 117 -3.03 -28.49 -8.26
N ARG A 118 -3.05 -27.18 -8.06
CA ARG A 118 -2.04 -26.46 -7.27
C ARG A 118 -2.78 -25.66 -6.19
N GLY A 119 -2.31 -25.74 -4.96
CA GLY A 119 -2.78 -24.87 -3.88
C GLY A 119 -2.52 -23.39 -4.18
N ILE A 120 -3.14 -22.51 -3.40
CA ILE A 120 -3.06 -21.06 -3.57
C ILE A 120 -1.83 -20.44 -2.87
N VAL A 121 -0.87 -21.25 -2.40
CA VAL A 121 0.36 -20.77 -1.73
C VAL A 121 1.08 -19.73 -2.58
N SER A 122 1.35 -20.01 -3.86
CA SER A 122 2.05 -19.04 -4.72
C SER A 122 1.22 -17.80 -5.02
N ASP A 123 -0.11 -17.92 -5.03
CA ASP A 123 -0.99 -16.76 -5.22
C ASP A 123 -0.95 -15.87 -3.97
N ALA A 124 -0.96 -16.47 -2.78
CA ALA A 124 -0.79 -15.74 -1.53
C ALA A 124 0.60 -15.06 -1.47
N ASP A 125 1.65 -15.73 -1.94
CA ASP A 125 3.01 -15.18 -1.99
C ASP A 125 3.10 -13.97 -2.92
N LEU A 126 2.42 -14.02 -4.08
CA LEU A 126 2.35 -12.89 -5.01
C LEU A 126 1.66 -11.68 -4.36
N ILE A 127 0.55 -11.91 -3.65
CA ILE A 127 -0.16 -10.84 -2.94
C ILE A 127 0.72 -10.28 -1.82
N VAL A 128 1.38 -11.13 -1.04
CA VAL A 128 2.27 -10.68 0.05
C VAL A 128 3.44 -9.88 -0.48
N GLY A 129 4.12 -10.35 -1.52
CA GLY A 129 5.23 -9.63 -2.15
C GLY A 129 4.80 -8.25 -2.68
N PHE A 130 3.60 -8.14 -3.26
CA PHE A 130 3.06 -6.85 -3.68
C PHE A 130 2.93 -5.86 -2.52
N PHE A 131 2.44 -6.31 -1.36
CA PHE A 131 2.28 -5.45 -0.19
C PHE A 131 3.60 -5.12 0.51
N ASP A 132 4.60 -6.00 0.42
CA ASP A 132 5.97 -5.70 0.85
C ASP A 132 6.59 -4.58 -0.03
N GLU A 133 6.42 -4.64 -1.35
CA GLU A 133 6.85 -3.57 -2.27
C GLU A 133 6.14 -2.24 -1.96
N LEU A 134 4.82 -2.28 -1.74
CA LEU A 134 4.04 -1.10 -1.41
C LEU A 134 4.48 -0.48 -0.08
N HIS A 135 4.79 -1.30 0.93
CA HIS A 135 5.34 -0.84 2.21
C HIS A 135 6.66 -0.09 2.02
N ILE A 136 7.58 -0.63 1.20
CA ILE A 136 8.84 0.02 0.88
C ILE A 136 8.57 1.37 0.19
N CYS A 137 7.62 1.44 -0.75
CA CYS A 137 7.26 2.68 -1.42
C CYS A 137 6.73 3.76 -0.46
N MET A 138 5.85 3.37 0.48
CA MET A 138 5.30 4.28 1.48
C MET A 138 6.36 4.74 2.49
N THR A 139 7.17 3.82 3.02
CA THR A 139 8.21 4.14 4.02
C THR A 139 9.35 4.97 3.43
N SER A 140 9.64 4.81 2.13
CA SER A 140 10.62 5.62 1.40
C SER A 140 10.10 6.99 0.95
N ASN A 141 8.86 7.36 1.32
CA ASN A 141 8.18 8.58 0.86
C ASN A 141 8.13 8.72 -0.69
N LEU A 142 8.04 7.58 -1.40
CA LEU A 142 7.84 7.53 -2.85
C LEU A 142 6.36 7.43 -3.20
N CYS A 143 5.55 6.80 -2.35
CA CYS A 143 4.10 6.71 -2.47
C CYS A 143 3.40 7.61 -1.45
N ASP A 144 2.22 8.13 -1.81
CA ASP A 144 1.32 8.75 -0.84
C ASP A 144 0.68 7.67 0.05
N LYS A 145 1.04 7.70 1.34
CA LYS A 145 0.59 6.73 2.35
C LYS A 145 -0.93 6.77 2.56
N LYS A 146 -1.55 7.95 2.54
CA LYS A 146 -2.98 8.11 2.82
C LYS A 146 -3.82 7.50 1.71
N ILE A 147 -3.44 7.74 0.45
CA ILE A 147 -4.09 7.16 -0.72
C ILE A 147 -3.89 5.63 -0.73
N ALA A 148 -2.67 5.16 -0.54
CA ALA A 148 -2.37 3.72 -0.52
C ALA A 148 -3.15 3.00 0.59
N GLN A 149 -3.13 3.51 1.82
CA GLN A 149 -3.90 2.93 2.91
C GLN A 149 -5.40 3.03 2.68
N GLY A 150 -5.90 4.15 2.15
CA GLY A 150 -7.32 4.33 1.86
C GLY A 150 -7.86 3.33 0.85
N PHE A 151 -7.07 3.01 -0.19
CA PHE A 151 -7.47 2.05 -1.22
C PHE A 151 -7.32 0.60 -0.76
N PHE A 152 -6.17 0.25 -0.17
CA PHE A 152 -5.82 -1.16 0.05
C PHE A 152 -6.27 -1.72 1.40
N ARG A 153 -6.50 -0.89 2.42
CA ARG A 153 -6.82 -1.37 3.78
C ARG A 153 -7.98 -2.37 3.82
N PRO A 154 -9.17 -2.11 3.21
CA PRO A 154 -10.28 -3.07 3.28
C PRO A 154 -9.94 -4.44 2.68
N TYR A 155 -9.16 -4.45 1.61
CA TYR A 155 -8.69 -5.70 1.00
C TYR A 155 -7.69 -6.42 1.92
N VAL A 156 -6.67 -5.71 2.39
CA VAL A 156 -5.60 -6.30 3.21
C VAL A 156 -6.14 -6.82 4.54
N GLU A 157 -7.04 -6.09 5.20
CA GLU A 157 -7.67 -6.55 6.45
C GLU A 157 -8.39 -7.89 6.23
N ARG A 158 -9.24 -7.98 5.20
CA ARG A 158 -9.96 -9.21 4.87
C ARG A 158 -9.00 -10.34 4.50
N PHE A 159 -8.01 -10.04 3.65
CA PHE A 159 -7.03 -11.02 3.19
C PHE A 159 -6.21 -11.57 4.36
N TYR A 160 -5.63 -10.67 5.16
CA TYR A 160 -4.77 -11.01 6.29
C TYR A 160 -5.56 -11.83 7.32
N CYS A 161 -6.77 -11.41 7.71
CA CYS A 161 -7.52 -12.11 8.74
C CYS A 161 -8.07 -13.49 8.31
N LEU A 162 -8.33 -13.65 7.02
CA LEU A 162 -8.70 -14.95 6.47
C LEU A 162 -7.50 -15.92 6.44
N HIS A 163 -6.30 -15.41 6.16
CA HIS A 163 -5.10 -16.22 5.97
C HIS A 163 -4.14 -16.22 7.18
N GLU A 164 -4.47 -15.51 8.27
CA GLU A 164 -3.59 -15.30 9.42
C GLU A 164 -2.92 -16.61 9.92
N PRO A 165 -3.63 -17.74 10.11
CA PRO A 165 -2.98 -18.97 10.56
C PRO A 165 -1.85 -19.46 9.64
N PHE A 166 -2.01 -19.29 8.33
CA PHE A 166 -1.00 -19.62 7.33
C PHE A 166 0.14 -18.59 7.33
N LEU A 167 -0.18 -17.29 7.33
CA LEU A 167 0.81 -16.21 7.31
C LEU A 167 1.74 -16.29 8.54
N VAL A 168 1.17 -16.49 9.73
CA VAL A 168 1.92 -16.62 10.99
C VAL A 168 2.80 -17.88 10.98
N TRP A 169 2.26 -19.01 10.51
CA TRP A 169 3.05 -20.24 10.40
C TRP A 169 4.21 -20.06 9.42
N LYS A 170 3.99 -19.45 8.26
CA LYS A 170 5.04 -19.20 7.26
C LYS A 170 6.10 -18.22 7.76
N SER A 171 5.68 -17.17 8.47
CA SER A 171 6.58 -16.20 9.10
C SER A 171 7.51 -16.86 10.13
N LYS A 172 6.98 -17.77 10.95
CA LYS A 172 7.75 -18.47 11.98
C LYS A 172 8.69 -19.54 11.41
N ASN A 173 8.31 -20.24 10.34
CA ASN A 173 9.02 -21.46 9.91
C ASN A 173 9.88 -21.26 8.65
N TYR A 174 9.63 -20.24 7.83
CA TYR A 174 10.29 -20.08 6.53
C TYR A 174 10.91 -18.71 6.29
N SER A 175 10.18 -17.63 6.58
CA SER A 175 10.63 -16.27 6.26
C SER A 175 10.24 -15.32 7.38
N ALA A 176 11.17 -15.01 8.27
CA ALA A 176 10.93 -14.08 9.38
C ALA A 176 10.39 -12.74 8.85
N GLY A 177 9.26 -12.29 9.39
CA GLY A 177 8.60 -11.06 8.93
C GLY A 177 7.70 -11.22 7.71
N TYR A 178 7.42 -12.45 7.26
CA TYR A 178 6.46 -12.68 6.17
C TYR A 178 5.09 -12.04 6.48
N ALA A 179 4.59 -11.22 5.55
CA ALA A 179 3.37 -10.42 5.67
C ALA A 179 3.35 -9.39 6.84
N ASP A 180 4.52 -9.02 7.40
CA ASP A 180 4.59 -7.98 8.43
C ASP A 180 4.17 -6.61 7.89
N SER A 181 4.42 -6.32 6.61
CA SER A 181 3.99 -5.09 5.93
C SER A 181 2.47 -4.91 6.03
N MET A 182 1.72 -5.96 5.70
CA MET A 182 0.26 -6.01 5.85
C MET A 182 -0.17 -5.74 7.29
N ARG A 183 0.47 -6.42 8.24
CA ARG A 183 0.13 -6.31 9.66
C ARG A 183 0.39 -4.90 10.20
N LYS A 184 1.53 -4.29 9.85
CA LYS A 184 1.96 -3.00 10.40
C LYS A 184 1.20 -1.83 9.80
N ASP A 185 0.95 -1.86 8.49
CA ASP A 185 0.40 -0.71 7.77
C ASP A 185 -1.11 -0.77 7.55
N PHE A 186 -1.71 -1.96 7.59
CA PHE A 186 -3.08 -2.17 7.14
C PHE A 186 -3.95 -2.98 8.09
N ALA A 187 -3.40 -3.86 8.95
CA ALA A 187 -4.24 -4.66 9.84
C ALA A 187 -4.95 -3.81 10.91
N PRO A 188 -6.13 -4.25 11.38
CA PRO A 188 -6.89 -3.50 12.38
C PRO A 188 -6.10 -3.50 13.71
N PRO A 189 -6.13 -2.39 14.48
CA PRO A 189 -5.46 -2.32 15.78
C PRO A 189 -6.02 -3.32 16.81
N SER A 190 -7.28 -3.75 16.64
CA SER A 190 -7.94 -4.78 17.45
C SER A 190 -7.59 -6.22 17.04
N GLY A 191 -6.70 -6.40 16.06
CA GLY A 191 -6.40 -7.70 15.47
C GLY A 191 -7.57 -8.25 14.65
N CYS A 192 -7.43 -9.51 14.24
CA CYS A 192 -8.44 -10.23 13.48
C CYS A 192 -9.57 -10.71 14.40
N SER A 193 -10.36 -9.76 14.90
CA SER A 193 -11.57 -10.03 15.67
C SER A 193 -12.58 -10.69 14.72
N SER A 194 -12.75 -12.00 14.90
CA SER A 194 -13.83 -12.78 14.28
C SER A 194 -15.08 -12.67 15.14
#